data_AF-A0A382K6U7-F1
#
_entry.id   AF-A0A382K6U7-F1
#
_cell.length_a   1.000
_cell.length_b   1.000
_cell.length_c   1.000
_cell.angle_alpha   90.00
_cell.angle_beta   90.00
_cell.angle_gamma   90.00
#
_symmetry.space_group_name_H-M   'P 1'
#
loop_
_entity.id
_entity.type
_entity.pdbx_description
1 polymer ?
#
loop_
_entity_poly.entity_id
_entity_poly.type
_entity_poly.pdbx_seq_one_letter_code
_entity_poly.pdbx_strand_id
1 'polypeptide(L)'
;MESDLNHLIEQLNHEDSEVRIQACRSLRDSSYSETIEPLKSMLEDENKWVRRHATETLLTLTSVEDMIDQLIHLLDDSDPWVRCY
;
A
#
# COMPACT_ATOMS: atom_id res chain seq x y z
N MET A 1 13.17 -1.97 -14.80
CA MET A 1 14.58 -1.90 -14.32
C MET A 1 14.58 -1.02 -13.08
N GLU A 2 15.56 -1.11 -12.19
CA GLU A 2 15.61 -0.42 -10.87
C GLU A 2 15.15 1.06 -10.86
N SER A 3 15.33 1.78 -11.98
CA SER A 3 14.78 3.12 -12.23
C SER A 3 13.24 3.22 -12.14
N ASP A 4 12.51 2.22 -12.65
CA ASP A 4 11.04 2.20 -12.65
C ASP A 4 10.52 1.99 -11.23
N LEU A 5 11.20 1.14 -10.46
CA LEU A 5 10.89 0.89 -9.05
C LEU A 5 11.06 2.15 -8.20
N ASN A 6 12.20 2.84 -8.34
CA ASN A 6 12.45 4.09 -7.61
C ASN A 6 11.42 5.16 -7.98
N HIS A 7 11.06 5.27 -9.25
CA HIS A 7 10.04 6.21 -9.69
C HIS A 7 8.66 5.91 -9.07
N LEU A 8 8.26 4.64 -9.02
CA LEU A 8 7.00 4.25 -8.37
C LEU A 8 7.01 4.52 -6.86
N ILE A 9 8.16 4.31 -6.19
CA ILE A 9 8.32 4.63 -4.76
C ILE A 9 8.22 6.14 -4.52
N GLU A 10 8.78 6.97 -5.40
CA GLU A 10 8.60 8.44 -5.34
C GLU A 10 7.12 8.83 -5.47
N GLN A 11 6.39 8.18 -6.38
CA GLN A 11 4.96 8.45 -6.60
C GLN A 11 4.07 8.11 -5.39
N LEU A 12 4.50 7.22 -4.49
CA LEU A 12 3.80 6.96 -3.23
C LEU A 12 3.74 8.21 -2.32
N ASN A 13 4.63 9.19 -2.52
CA ASN A 13 4.65 10.43 -1.74
C ASN A 13 4.08 11.63 -2.51
N HIS A 14 3.41 11.38 -3.64
CA HIS A 14 2.85 12.45 -4.45
C HIS A 14 1.67 13.15 -3.75
N GLU A 15 1.51 14.46 -3.96
CA GLU A 15 0.44 15.25 -3.33
C GLU A 15 -0.97 14.78 -3.72
N ASP A 16 -1.14 14.42 -5.00
CA ASP A 16 -2.38 13.87 -5.53
C ASP A 16 -2.54 12.40 -5.12
N SER A 17 -3.60 12.12 -4.38
CA SER A 17 -3.96 10.77 -3.97
C SER A 17 -4.21 9.80 -5.13
N GLU A 18 -4.67 10.27 -6.30
CA GLU A 18 -4.85 9.38 -7.45
C GLU A 18 -3.50 8.87 -7.95
N VAL A 19 -2.46 9.70 -7.94
CA VAL A 19 -1.10 9.28 -8.29
C VAL A 19 -0.59 8.23 -7.29
N ARG A 20 -0.81 8.43 -5.98
CA ARG A 20 -0.46 7.44 -4.94
C ARG A 20 -1.19 6.12 -5.14
N ILE A 21 -2.49 6.16 -5.45
CA ILE A 21 -3.33 4.99 -5.78
C ILE A 21 -2.75 4.21 -6.97
N GLN A 22 -2.38 4.91 -8.04
CA GLN A 22 -1.80 4.28 -9.22
C GLN A 22 -0.41 3.68 -8.95
N ALA A 23 0.39 4.32 -8.10
CA ALA A 23 1.65 3.77 -7.63
C ALA A 23 1.44 2.45 -6.87
N CYS A 24 0.53 2.40 -5.88
CA CYS A 24 0.20 1.16 -5.15
C CYS A 24 -0.22 0.02 -6.09
N ARG A 25 -1.03 0.31 -7.12
CA ARG A 25 -1.46 -0.68 -8.12
C ARG A 25 -0.31 -1.15 -9.00
N SER A 26 0.51 -0.22 -9.47
CA SER A 26 1.64 -0.54 -10.35
C SER A 26 2.69 -1.37 -9.63
N LEU A 27 2.93 -1.10 -8.34
CA LEU A 27 3.84 -1.88 -7.49
C LEU A 27 3.35 -3.32 -7.29
N ARG A 28 2.03 -3.51 -7.11
CA ARG A 28 1.40 -4.84 -7.05
C ARG A 28 1.70 -5.65 -8.30
N ASP A 29 1.46 -5.06 -9.47
CA ASP A 29 1.58 -5.76 -10.75
C ASP A 29 3.05 -6.04 -11.11
N SER A 30 3.98 -5.25 -10.54
CA SER A 30 5.42 -5.40 -10.77
C SER A 30 6.09 -6.46 -9.90
N SER A 31 5.42 -6.98 -8.85
CA SER A 31 5.93 -8.03 -7.95
C SER A 31 7.29 -7.76 -7.30
N TYR A 32 7.66 -6.49 -7.12
CA TYR A 32 8.91 -6.11 -6.47
C TYR A 32 8.78 -6.28 -4.95
N SER A 33 9.39 -7.32 -4.37
CA SER A 33 9.36 -7.57 -2.92
C SER A 33 10.02 -6.44 -2.10
N GLU A 34 10.91 -5.67 -2.72
CA GLU A 34 11.58 -4.50 -2.12
C GLU A 34 10.60 -3.34 -1.82
N THR A 35 9.36 -3.43 -2.28
CA THR A 35 8.33 -2.39 -2.12
C THR A 35 7.51 -2.51 -0.85
N ILE A 36 7.67 -3.60 -0.10
CA ILE A 36 6.89 -3.89 1.11
C ILE A 36 7.04 -2.75 2.14
N GLU A 37 8.26 -2.32 2.43
CA GLU A 37 8.48 -1.25 3.41
C GLU A 37 7.92 0.12 2.95
N PRO A 38 8.16 0.58 1.71
CA PRO A 38 7.48 1.77 1.18
C PRO A 38 5.94 1.70 1.21
N LEU A 39 5.35 0.52 0.98
CA LEU A 39 3.91 0.35 0.97
C LEU A 39 3.30 0.34 2.39
N LYS A 40 4.06 -0.09 3.41
CA LYS A 40 3.58 -0.10 4.80
C LYS A 40 3.21 1.30 5.29
N SER A 41 3.95 2.34 4.90
CA SER A 41 3.60 3.72 5.30
C SER A 41 2.29 4.21 4.69
N MET A 42 1.86 3.62 3.56
CA MET A 42 0.61 3.97 2.90
C MET A 42 -0.63 3.43 3.62
N LEU A 43 -0.45 2.52 4.59
CA LEU A 43 -1.53 2.07 5.48
C LEU A 43 -2.03 3.18 6.41
N GLU A 44 -1.27 4.26 6.58
CA GLU A 44 -1.63 5.42 7.41
C GLU A 44 -1.95 6.66 6.54
N ASP A 45 -2.08 6.50 5.23
CA ASP A 45 -2.36 7.61 4.31
C ASP A 45 -3.68 8.32 4.68
N GLU A 46 -3.73 9.65 4.53
CA GLU A 46 -4.94 10.43 4.80
C GLU A 46 -6.13 10.01 3.93
N ASN A 47 -5.86 9.56 2.71
CA ASN A 47 -6.86 9.13 1.76
C ASN A 47 -7.16 7.63 1.94
N LYS A 48 -8.39 7.34 2.32
CA LYS A 48 -8.89 5.98 2.52
C LYS A 48 -8.72 5.04 1.32
N TRP A 49 -8.75 5.56 0.09
CA TRP A 49 -8.56 4.75 -1.11
C TRP A 49 -7.09 4.36 -1.29
N VAL A 50 -6.16 5.23 -0.88
CA VAL A 50 -4.74 4.89 -0.83
C VAL A 50 -4.52 3.79 0.21
N ARG A 51 -5.03 3.95 1.44
CA ARG A 51 -4.94 2.93 2.49
C ARG A 51 -5.47 1.58 2.03
N ARG A 52 -6.67 1.57 1.44
CA ARG A 52 -7.28 0.37 0.88
C ARG A 52 -6.37 -0.35 -0.12
N HIS A 53 -5.87 0.38 -1.13
CA HIS A 53 -5.06 -0.22 -2.18
C HIS A 53 -3.68 -0.63 -1.68
N ALA A 54 -3.12 0.09 -0.70
CA ALA A 54 -1.90 -0.32 -0.02
C ALA A 54 -2.10 -1.66 0.70
N THR A 55 -3.21 -1.83 1.43
CA THR A 55 -3.55 -3.11 2.07
C THR A 55 -3.72 -4.24 1.06
N GLU A 56 -4.49 -4.01 -0.02
CA GLU A 56 -4.67 -5.00 -1.10
C GLU A 56 -3.32 -5.40 -1.73
N THR A 57 -2.47 -4.42 -2.00
CA THR A 57 -1.15 -4.66 -2.60
C THR A 57 -0.25 -5.43 -1.64
N LEU A 58 -0.17 -5.06 -0.36
CA LEU A 58 0.65 -5.76 0.63
C LEU A 58 0.21 -7.22 0.80
N LEU A 59 -1.09 -7.48 0.94
CA LEU A 59 -1.63 -8.84 1.03
C LEU A 59 -1.39 -9.68 -0.23
N THR A 60 -1.15 -9.04 -1.38
CA THR A 60 -0.77 -9.74 -2.62
C THR A 60 0.72 -10.06 -2.67
N LEU A 61 1.57 -9.18 -2.11
CA LEU A 61 3.03 -9.27 -2.21
C LEU A 61 3.68 -10.04 -1.06
N THR A 62 3.01 -10.14 0.09
CA THR A 62 3.54 -10.82 1.28
C THR A 62 2.54 -11.82 1.87
N SER A 63 3.02 -12.66 2.79
CA SER A 63 2.17 -13.58 3.54
C SER A 63 1.27 -12.81 4.53
N VAL A 64 0.12 -13.40 4.86
CA VAL A 64 -0.79 -12.82 5.87
C VAL A 64 -0.11 -12.78 7.23
N GLU A 65 0.71 -13.79 7.54
CA GLU A 65 1.48 -13.90 8.78
C GLU A 65 2.38 -12.67 9.01
N ASP A 66 3.02 -12.17 7.95
CA ASP A 66 3.89 -10.99 8.00
C ASP A 66 3.12 -9.66 8.15
N MET A 67 1.79 -9.70 8.01
CA MET A 67 0.90 -8.54 8.04
C MET A 67 -0.05 -8.52 9.24
N ILE A 68 0.00 -9.52 10.13
CA ILE A 68 -0.96 -9.65 11.24
C ILE A 68 -1.04 -8.37 12.08
N ASP A 69 0.11 -7.78 12.44
CA ASP A 69 0.13 -6.58 13.28
C ASP A 69 -0.52 -5.38 12.58
N GLN A 70 -0.28 -5.23 11.27
CA GLN A 70 -0.89 -4.19 10.46
C GLN A 70 -2.40 -4.42 10.30
N LEU A 71 -2.83 -5.66 10.01
CA LEU A 71 -4.25 -6.00 9.87
C LEU A 71 -5.03 -5.75 11.16
N ILE A 72 -4.44 -6.08 12.31
CA ILE A 72 -5.03 -5.74 13.62
C ILE A 72 -5.22 -4.24 13.75
N HIS A 73 -4.23 -3.43 13.35
CA HIS A 73 -4.34 -1.98 13.38
C HIS A 73 -5.44 -1.44 12.45
N LEU A 74 -5.61 -2.04 11.27
CA LEU A 74 -6.65 -1.65 10.31
C LEU A 74 -8.07 -1.89 10.83
N LEU A 75 -8.27 -2.74 11.84
CA LEU A 75 -9.59 -2.92 12.48
C LEU A 75 -10.10 -1.65 13.18
N ASP A 76 -9.20 -0.72 13.51
CA ASP A 76 -9.55 0.57 14.10
C ASP A 76 -9.67 1.69 13.04
N ASP A 77 -9.53 1.37 11.75
CA ASP A 77 -9.59 2.37 10.67
C ASP A 77 -10.96 3.05 10.60
N SER A 78 -10.94 4.38 10.38
CA SER A 78 -12.13 5.20 10.17
C SER A 78 -13.04 4.71 9.03
N ASP A 79 -12.47 4.18 7.95
CA ASP A 79 -13.24 3.72 6.79
C ASP A 79 -13.65 2.25 6.95
N PRO A 80 -14.95 1.93 6.89
CA PRO A 80 -15.43 0.56 7.05
C PRO A 80 -14.84 -0.45 6.09
N TRP A 81 -14.50 -0.06 4.85
CA TRP A 81 -13.93 -0.97 3.87
C TRP A 81 -12.49 -1.34 4.19
N VAL A 82 -11.74 -0.43 4.80
CA VAL A 82 -10.37 -0.71 5.24
C VAL A 82 -10.38 -1.68 6.42
N ARG A 83 -11.38 -1.60 7.31
CA ARG A 83 -11.56 -2.55 8.41
C ARG A 83 -11.93 -3.98 7.98
N CYS A 84 -12.27 -4.20 6.71
CA CYS A 84 -12.78 -5.50 6.23
C CYS A 84 -11.70 -6.44 5.68
N TYR A 85 -10.43 -6.01 5.60
CA TYR A 85 -9.30 -6.86 5.22
C TYR A 85 -8.87 -7.74 6.38
#